data_AF-A0A2D6SPG1-F1
#
_entry.id   AF-A0A2D6SPG1-F1
#
_cell.length_a   1.000
_cell.length_b   1.000
_cell.length_c   1.000
_cell.angle_alpha   90.00
_cell.angle_beta   90.00
_cell.angle_gamma   90.00
#
_symmetry.space_group_name_H-M   'P 1'
#
loop_
_entity.id
_entity.type
_entity.pdbx_description
1 polymer ?
#
loop_
_entity_poly.entity_id
_entity_poly.type
_entity_poly.pdbx_seq_one_letter_code
_entity_poly.pdbx_strand_id
1 'polypeptide(L)' 'MKKFKCPDCDEVFESETSEEMLNLLQPHYMSKHADIMKNGTEEKQKAWMEKFYKDWEGAKEK' A
#
# COMPACT_ATOMS: atom_id res chain seq x y z
N MET A 1 -14.08 0.76 8.70
CA MET A 1 -12.86 -0.05 8.49
C MET A 1 -12.76 -0.47 7.03
N LYS A 2 -11.61 -0.32 6.38
CA LYS A 2 -11.42 -0.66 4.96
C LYS A 2 -10.50 -1.87 4.81
N LYS A 3 -10.83 -2.74 3.85
CA LYS A 3 -9.96 -3.82 3.37
C LYS A 3 -9.18 -3.31 2.18
N PHE A 4 -7.86 -3.41 2.22
CA PHE A 4 -6.96 -3.01 1.14
C PHE A 4 -6.12 -4.21 0.71
N LYS A 5 -6.13 -4.52 -0.58
CA LYS A 5 -5.28 -5.57 -1.15
C LYS A 5 -3.95 -4.95 -1.59
N CYS A 6 -2.84 -5.57 -1.23
CA CYS A 6 -1.54 -5.17 -1.73
C CYS A 6 -1.55 -5.12 -3.28
N PRO A 7 -1.10 -4.05 -3.92
CA PRO A 7 -1.12 -3.97 -5.38
C PRO A 7 -0.09 -4.90 -6.05
N ASP A 8 0.89 -5.40 -5.31
CA ASP A 8 1.99 -6.24 -5.80
C ASP A 8 1.85 -7.72 -5.39
N CYS A 9 0.86 -8.08 -4.55
CA CYS A 9 0.59 -9.47 -4.17
C CYS A 9 -0.87 -9.72 -3.72
N ASP A 10 -1.17 -10.94 -3.26
CA ASP A 10 -2.51 -11.33 -2.81
C ASP A 10 -2.79 -11.07 -1.31
N GLU A 11 -1.84 -10.48 -0.56
CA GLU A 11 -2.09 -10.12 0.84
C GLU A 11 -3.13 -9.01 0.96
N VAL A 12 -4.03 -9.16 1.93
CA VAL A 12 -5.10 -8.21 2.24
C VAL A 12 -4.91 -7.73 3.67
N PHE A 13 -4.93 -6.42 3.83
CA PHE A 13 -4.78 -5.72 5.09
C PHE A 13 -6.09 -5.01 5.45
N GLU A 14 -6.29 -4.80 6.75
CA GLU A 14 -7.46 -4.07 7.28
C GLU A 14 -6.99 -2.95 8.19
N SER A 15 -7.50 -1.75 7.97
CA SER A 15 -7.26 -0.62 8.87
C SER A 15 -8.45 0.35 8.87
N GLU A 16 -8.48 1.24 9.86
CA GLU A 16 -9.47 2.30 9.91
C GLU A 16 -9.02 3.51 9.08
N THR A 17 -7.72 3.79 9.06
CA THR A 17 -7.14 4.94 8.36
C THR A 17 -6.11 4.54 7.30
N SER A 18 -5.92 5.41 6.32
CA SER A 18 -4.87 5.23 5.29
C SER A 18 -3.47 5.25 5.91
N GLU A 19 -3.25 6.05 6.95
CA GLU A 19 -1.98 6.10 7.67
C GLU A 19 -1.66 4.76 8.34
N GLU A 20 -2.63 4.15 9.01
CA GLU A 20 -2.45 2.79 9.56
C GLU A 20 -2.21 1.77 8.46
N MET A 21 -2.90 1.88 7.33
CA MET A 21 -2.67 0.99 6.19
C MET A 21 -1.24 1.13 5.65
N LEU A 22 -0.73 2.35 5.52
CA LEU A 22 0.66 2.60 5.12
C LEU A 22 1.64 2.01 6.12
N ASN A 23 1.37 2.16 7.43
CA ASN A 23 2.20 1.57 8.48
C ASN A 23 2.17 0.02 8.45
N LEU A 24 1.08 -0.61 8.00
CA LEU A 24 0.99 -2.06 7.80
C LEU A 24 1.71 -2.51 6.52
N LEU A 25 1.55 -1.74 5.43
CA LEU A 25 2.19 -2.04 4.15
C LEU A 25 3.70 -1.81 4.19
N GLN A 26 4.19 -0.83 4.94
CA GLN A 26 5.61 -0.51 5.01
C GLN A 26 6.50 -1.74 5.37
N PRO A 27 6.29 -2.46 6.49
CA PRO A 27 7.07 -3.64 6.82
C PRO A 27 6.84 -4.82 5.86
N HIS A 28 5.63 -4.93 5.29
CA HIS A 28 5.33 -5.90 4.24
C HIS A 28 6.16 -5.63 2.98
N TYR A 29 6.22 -4.39 2.51
CA TYR A 29 7.06 -4.00 1.37
C TYR A 29 8.55 -4.12 1.66
N MET A 30 9.01 -3.80 2.88
CA MET A 30 10.42 -4.03 3.24
C MET A 30 10.81 -5.51 3.29
N SER A 31 9.87 -6.42 3.55
CA SER A 31 10.16 -7.85 3.71
C SER A 31 9.87 -8.68 2.46
N LYS A 32 8.74 -8.43 1.79
CA LYS A 32 8.22 -9.21 0.66
C LYS A 32 8.48 -8.53 -0.69
N HIS A 33 8.48 -7.21 -0.72
CA HIS A 33 8.69 -6.40 -1.92
C HIS A 33 9.91 -5.49 -1.79
N ALA A 34 10.94 -5.96 -1.09
CA ALA A 34 12.14 -5.17 -0.77
C ALA A 34 12.83 -4.66 -2.04
N ASP A 35 12.75 -5.42 -3.13
CA ASP A 35 13.27 -5.05 -4.44
C ASP A 35 12.59 -3.79 -5.01
N ILE A 36 11.26 -3.66 -4.82
CA ILE A 36 10.48 -2.49 -5.25
C ILE A 36 10.91 -1.26 -4.46
N MET A 37 11.12 -1.41 -3.14
CA MET A 37 11.60 -0.32 -2.27
C MET A 37 13.05 0.07 -2.60
N LYS A 38 13.92 -0.91 -2.87
CA LYS A 38 15.34 -0.69 -3.15
C LYS A 38 15.59 -0.08 -4.53
N ASN A 39 14.79 -0.46 -5.53
CA ASN A 39 14.88 0.05 -6.91
C ASN A 39 13.87 1.17 -7.19
N GLY A 40 13.19 1.67 -6.15
CA GLY A 40 12.24 2.75 -6.23
C GLY A 40 12.95 4.07 -6.50
N THR A 41 12.66 4.69 -7.64
CA THR A 41 12.98 6.10 -7.85
C THR A 41 11.91 6.96 -7.18
N GLU A 42 12.23 8.23 -6.90
CA GLU A 42 11.26 9.16 -6.31
C GLU A 42 9.96 9.26 -7.13
N GLU A 43 10.08 9.17 -8.47
CA GLU A 43 8.94 9.14 -9.39
C GLU A 43 8.08 7.88 -9.22
N LYS A 44 8.71 6.70 -9.07
CA LYS A 44 7.98 5.45 -8.80
C LYS A 44 7.32 5.46 -7.42
N GLN A 45 7.98 6.05 -6.41
CA GLN A 45 7.37 6.21 -5.09
C GLN A 45 6.15 7.14 -5.14
N LYS A 46 6.23 8.26 -5.88
CA LYS A 46 5.09 9.16 -6.09
C LYS A 46 3.94 8.44 -6.80
N ALA A 47 4.21 7.76 -7.90
CA ALA A 47 3.20 6.99 -8.62
C ALA A 47 2.57 5.90 -7.76
N TRP A 48 3.36 5.22 -6.92
CA TRP A 48 2.86 4.22 -5.97
C TRP A 48 1.95 4.86 -4.91
N MET A 49 2.36 6.01 -4.34
CA MET A 49 1.56 6.76 -3.37
C MET A 49 0.23 7.23 -3.98
N GLU A 50 0.24 7.81 -5.17
CA GLU A 50 -0.98 8.23 -5.88
C GLU A 50 -1.92 7.07 -6.15
N LYS A 51 -1.37 5.94 -6.61
CA LYS A 51 -2.13 4.71 -6.81
C LYS A 51 -2.72 4.21 -5.49
N PHE A 52 -1.92 4.18 -4.42
CA PHE A 52 -2.36 3.78 -3.09
C PHE A 52 -3.55 4.60 -2.61
N TYR A 53 -3.48 5.93 -2.67
CA TYR A 53 -4.59 6.80 -2.24
C TYR A 53 -5.83 6.59 -3.10
N LYS A 54 -5.68 6.45 -4.42
CA LYS A 54 -6.79 6.17 -5.33
C LYS A 54 -7.47 4.83 -5.03
N ASP A 55 -6.69 3.78 -4.82
CA ASP A 55 -7.19 2.45 -4.45
C ASP A 55 -7.82 2.48 -3.05
N TRP A 56 -7.26 3.25 -2.12
CA TRP A 56 -7.80 3.44 -0.76
C TRP A 56 -9.15 4.19 -0.76
N GLU A 57 -9.28 5.24 -1.57
CA GLU A 57 -10.56 5.95 -1.76
C GLU A 57 -11.62 5.04 -2.39
N GLY A 58 -11.22 4.23 -3.39
CA GLY A 58 -12.09 3.25 -4.05
C GLY A 58 -12.43 2.02 -3.20
N ALA A 59 -11.63 1.72 -2.17
CA ALA A 59 -11.89 0.64 -1.24
C ALA A 59 -13.15 0.95 -0.42
N LYS A 60 -14.21 0.16 -0.64
CA LYS A 60 -15.48 0.31 0.07
C LYS A 60 -15.27 0.18 1.57
N GLU A 61 -15.74 1.18 2.32
CA GLU A 61 -15.95 1.09 3.76
C GLU A 61 -16.99 -0.01 4.00
N LYS A 62 -16.65 -1.00 4.83
CA LYS A 62 -17.63 -1.95 5.36
C LYS A 62 -18.28 -1.37 6.60
#